data_AF-A0A1A9DZW2-F1
#
_entry.id   AF-A0A1A9DZW2-F1
#
_cell.length_a   1.000
_cell.length_b   1.000
_cell.length_c   1.000
_cell.angle_alpha   90.00
_cell.angle_beta   90.00
_cell.angle_gamma   90.00
#
_symmetry.space_group_name_H-M   'P 1'
#
loop_
_entity.id
_entity.type
_entity.pdbx_description
1 polymer ?
#
loop_
_entity_poly.entity_id
_entity_poly.type
_entity_poly.pdbx_seq_one_letter_code
_entity_poly.pdbx_strand_id
1 'polypeptide(L)'
;MLDIDTQFIDAISKILSDYVSHSEITRMGEVLGYPQNDQNSGFNKHKRVHNLMSDILNRTQNTDNIKLVIEYVCNPLRYINEASVFEHLKTALNIPLSLKGLTISDNGRIIGTTISKTLPEAKKRFETLDSRLRELKIHSQVLRFCTQELLQENYFHAVFEASKGIFHRIRLLTGSSMDSASLIDQCFKLKEPIVIINGNKLQTLNEQSEYKGLKNLLLTIAHLYRNSKAHKLKYYNPDSINDAITALTLMSLAHNLLDNCTNTRRLD
;
A
#
# COMPACT_ATOMS: atom_id res chain seq x y z
N MET A 1 -3.21 -33.66 -9.11
CA MET A 1 -1.99 -33.54 -8.29
C MET A 1 -1.52 -32.10 -8.43
N LEU A 2 -1.32 -31.39 -7.31
CA LEU A 2 -0.76 -30.04 -7.34
C LEU A 2 0.64 -30.09 -7.95
N ASP A 3 0.85 -29.34 -9.03
CA ASP A 3 2.15 -29.22 -9.70
C ASP A 3 3.03 -28.28 -8.88
N ILE A 4 3.76 -28.82 -7.91
CA ILE A 4 4.66 -28.05 -7.03
C ILE A 4 6.10 -28.30 -7.47
N ASP A 5 6.71 -27.28 -8.04
CA ASP A 5 8.11 -27.29 -8.46
C ASP A 5 9.01 -26.59 -7.43
N THR A 6 10.33 -26.73 -7.60
CA THR A 6 11.32 -26.12 -6.70
C THR A 6 11.25 -24.58 -6.70
N GLN A 7 10.86 -23.96 -7.82
CA GLN A 7 10.77 -22.50 -7.91
C GLN A 7 9.61 -21.97 -7.06
N PHE A 8 8.49 -22.69 -7.05
CA PHE A 8 7.35 -22.40 -6.18
C PHE A 8 7.73 -22.51 -4.70
N ILE A 9 8.42 -23.59 -4.33
CA ILE A 9 8.89 -23.77 -2.94
C ILE A 9 9.82 -22.63 -2.53
N ASP A 10 10.76 -22.24 -3.39
CA ASP A 10 11.68 -21.13 -3.13
C ASP A 10 10.95 -19.79 -2.97
N ALA A 11 10.01 -19.48 -3.86
CA ALA A 11 9.21 -18.25 -3.78
C ALA A 11 8.39 -18.17 -2.49
N ILE A 12 7.68 -19.25 -2.12
CA ILE A 12 6.91 -19.31 -0.88
C ILE A 12 7.84 -19.20 0.33
N SER A 13 8.95 -19.95 0.33
CA SER A 13 9.91 -19.95 1.45
C SER A 13 10.51 -18.58 1.69
N LYS A 14 10.82 -17.86 0.62
CA LYS A 14 11.33 -16.49 0.70
C LYS A 14 10.32 -15.56 1.37
N ILE A 15 9.06 -15.59 0.94
CA ILE A 15 7.99 -14.77 1.53
C ILE A 15 7.81 -15.12 3.01
N LEU A 16 7.65 -16.40 3.34
CA LEU A 16 7.44 -16.84 4.72
C LEU A 16 8.61 -16.45 5.64
N SER A 17 9.84 -16.45 5.12
CA SER A 17 11.04 -16.16 5.90
C SER A 17 11.09 -14.76 6.48
N ASP A 18 10.37 -13.80 5.90
CA ASP A 18 10.26 -12.44 6.42
C ASP A 18 9.37 -12.36 7.67
N TYR A 19 8.48 -13.34 7.88
CA TYR A 19 7.46 -13.37 8.95
C TYR A 19 7.75 -14.38 10.06
N VAL A 20 8.94 -14.98 10.04
CA VAL A 20 9.41 -15.91 11.08
C VAL A 20 10.84 -15.56 11.50
N SER A 21 11.19 -15.93 12.72
CA SER A 21 12.55 -15.90 13.27
C SER A 21 13.22 -17.27 13.17
N HIS A 22 14.54 -17.33 13.37
CA HIS A 22 15.27 -18.60 13.42
C HIS A 22 14.74 -19.56 14.50
N SER A 23 14.35 -19.06 15.67
CA SER A 23 13.76 -19.87 16.73
C SER A 23 12.38 -20.40 16.33
N GLU A 24 11.55 -19.57 15.68
CA GLU A 24 10.21 -20.00 15.23
C GLU A 24 10.26 -21.06 14.14
N ILE A 25 11.23 -21.01 13.22
CA ILE A 25 11.42 -22.06 12.21
C ILE A 25 11.74 -23.40 12.88
N THR A 26 12.60 -23.40 13.89
CA THR A 26 12.94 -24.60 14.67
C THR A 26 11.70 -25.18 15.35
N ARG A 27 10.96 -24.33 16.09
CA ARG A 27 9.73 -24.71 16.77
C ARG A 27 8.67 -25.23 15.80
N MET A 28 8.54 -24.60 14.63
CA MET A 28 7.63 -25.03 13.57
C MET A 28 7.98 -26.44 13.10
N GLY A 29 9.26 -26.73 12.84
CA GLY A 29 9.72 -28.08 12.50
C GLY A 29 9.35 -29.10 13.57
N GLU A 30 9.60 -28.80 14.84
CA GLU A 30 9.24 -29.68 15.98
C GLU A 30 7.72 -29.93 16.06
N VAL A 31 6.90 -28.87 16.01
CA VAL A 31 5.44 -28.97 16.11
C VAL A 31 4.85 -29.75 14.92
N LEU A 32 5.41 -29.60 13.73
CA LEU A 32 4.96 -30.31 12.54
C LEU A 32 5.48 -31.76 12.47
N GLY A 33 6.42 -32.17 13.34
CA GLY A 33 7.03 -33.50 13.34
C GLY A 33 8.24 -33.66 12.40
N TYR A 34 8.83 -32.55 11.96
CA TYR A 34 9.99 -32.46 11.06
C TYR A 34 11.10 -31.58 11.67
N PRO A 35 11.66 -31.97 12.84
CA PRO A 35 12.70 -31.19 13.49
C PRO A 35 13.91 -31.01 12.58
N GLN A 36 14.43 -29.78 12.51
CA GLN A 36 15.61 -29.45 11.72
C GLN A 36 16.84 -29.39 12.63
N ASN A 37 17.88 -30.17 12.33
CA ASN A 37 19.15 -30.18 13.05
C ASN A 37 20.11 -29.09 12.52
N ASP A 38 19.61 -27.85 12.39
CA ASP A 38 20.29 -26.80 11.62
C ASP A 38 20.67 -25.56 12.44
N GLN A 39 20.61 -25.62 13.78
CA GLN A 39 20.93 -24.50 14.67
C GLN A 39 22.37 -23.97 14.52
N ASN A 40 23.32 -24.83 14.13
CA ASN A 40 24.74 -24.47 13.90
C ASN A 40 25.11 -24.36 12.42
N SER A 41 24.13 -24.39 11.51
CA SER A 41 24.38 -24.49 10.06
C SER A 41 24.81 -23.17 9.39
N GLY A 42 24.63 -22.02 10.07
CA GLY A 42 24.83 -20.70 9.47
C GLY A 42 23.81 -20.33 8.39
N PHE A 43 22.76 -21.14 8.19
CA PHE A 43 21.75 -20.87 7.17
C PHE A 43 20.89 -19.64 7.49
N ASN A 44 20.60 -18.85 6.45
CA ASN A 44 19.63 -17.77 6.55
C ASN A 44 18.20 -18.32 6.67
N LYS A 45 17.26 -17.48 7.11
CA LYS A 45 15.87 -17.87 7.34
C LYS A 45 15.22 -18.50 6.10
N HIS A 46 15.45 -17.90 4.93
CA HIS A 46 14.93 -18.40 3.66
C HIS A 46 15.34 -19.86 3.42
N LYS A 47 16.64 -20.18 3.53
CA LYS A 47 17.14 -21.53 3.29
C LYS A 47 16.60 -22.54 4.30
N ARG A 48 16.41 -22.12 5.57
CA ARG A 48 15.85 -22.98 6.61
C ARG A 48 14.38 -23.31 6.36
N VAL A 49 13.56 -22.32 6.00
CA VAL A 49 12.14 -22.55 5.61
C VAL A 49 12.06 -23.46 4.38
N HIS A 50 12.89 -23.19 3.36
CA HIS A 50 12.95 -24.01 2.16
C HIS A 50 13.29 -25.47 2.49
N ASN A 51 14.34 -25.70 3.27
CA ASN A 51 14.76 -27.05 3.64
C ASN A 51 13.67 -27.79 4.44
N LEU A 52 12.98 -27.12 5.37
CA LEU A 52 11.86 -27.71 6.10
C LEU A 52 10.73 -28.12 5.16
N MET A 53 10.33 -27.25 4.23
CA MET A 53 9.28 -27.56 3.24
C MET A 53 9.70 -28.73 2.34
N SER A 54 10.94 -28.72 1.84
CA SER A 54 11.47 -29.82 1.04
C SER A 54 11.52 -31.14 1.81
N ASP A 55 11.94 -31.13 3.07
CA ASP A 55 11.99 -32.33 3.92
C ASP A 55 10.59 -32.93 4.12
N ILE A 56 9.59 -32.10 4.40
CA ILE A 56 8.18 -32.52 4.51
C ILE A 56 7.71 -33.17 3.20
N LEU A 57 7.93 -32.51 2.06
CA LEU A 57 7.49 -33.01 0.75
C LEU A 57 8.20 -34.32 0.38
N ASN A 58 9.51 -34.40 0.62
CA ASN A 58 10.30 -35.59 0.32
C ASN A 58 9.94 -36.79 1.20
N ARG A 59 9.65 -36.58 2.48
CA ARG A 59 9.27 -37.69 3.38
C ARG A 59 7.85 -38.18 3.13
N THR A 60 6.94 -37.28 2.78
CA THR A 60 5.52 -37.61 2.63
C THR A 60 5.11 -37.99 1.20
N GLN A 61 5.90 -37.59 0.21
CA GLN A 61 5.59 -37.76 -1.22
C GLN A 61 4.21 -37.20 -1.59
N ASN A 62 3.73 -36.20 -0.85
CA ASN A 62 2.42 -35.58 -1.04
C ASN A 62 2.57 -34.06 -1.09
N THR A 63 2.27 -33.49 -2.25
CA THR A 63 2.39 -32.05 -2.51
C THR A 63 1.41 -31.20 -1.69
N ASP A 64 0.29 -31.77 -1.24
CA ASP A 64 -0.67 -31.06 -0.38
C ASP A 64 -0.06 -30.67 0.98
N ASN A 65 1.00 -31.35 1.42
CA ASN A 65 1.66 -31.06 2.70
C ASN A 65 2.42 -29.75 2.72
N ILE A 66 2.54 -29.06 1.57
CA ILE A 66 3.01 -27.67 1.55
C ILE A 66 2.16 -26.75 2.44
N LYS A 67 0.87 -27.08 2.60
CA LYS A 67 -0.06 -26.33 3.44
C LYS A 67 0.34 -26.35 4.91
N LEU A 68 1.04 -27.39 5.39
CA LEU A 68 1.40 -27.50 6.81
C LEU A 68 2.25 -26.31 7.27
N VAL A 69 3.27 -25.96 6.47
CA VAL A 69 4.17 -24.84 6.78
C VAL A 69 3.45 -23.51 6.58
N ILE A 70 2.74 -23.36 5.46
CA ILE A 70 2.03 -22.11 5.14
C ILE A 70 0.95 -21.81 6.19
N GLU A 71 0.07 -22.76 6.51
CA GLU A 71 -1.01 -22.56 7.48
C GLU A 71 -0.50 -22.39 8.92
N TYR A 72 0.65 -22.98 9.26
CA TYR A 72 1.29 -22.72 10.56
C TYR A 72 1.75 -21.26 10.68
N VAL A 73 2.30 -20.69 9.60
CA VAL A 73 2.69 -19.26 9.58
C VAL A 73 1.47 -18.36 9.49
N CYS A 74 0.48 -18.71 8.67
CA CYS A 74 -0.74 -17.94 8.47
C CYS A 74 -1.80 -18.11 9.58
N ASN A 75 -1.47 -18.66 10.74
CA ASN A 75 -2.42 -18.79 11.84
C ASN A 75 -2.82 -17.39 12.36
N PRO A 76 -4.11 -16.98 12.29
CA PRO A 76 -4.53 -15.64 12.68
C PRO A 76 -4.22 -15.28 14.14
N LEU A 77 -4.11 -16.28 15.03
CA LEU A 77 -3.75 -16.07 16.44
C LEU A 77 -2.34 -15.46 16.61
N ARG A 78 -1.47 -15.58 15.59
CA ARG A 78 -0.15 -14.93 15.58
C ARG A 78 -0.24 -13.42 15.37
N TYR A 79 -1.39 -12.92 14.90
CA TYR A 79 -1.57 -11.55 14.43
C TYR A 79 -2.70 -10.80 15.14
N ILE A 80 -3.10 -11.24 16.35
CA ILE A 80 -4.21 -10.64 17.12
C ILE A 80 -4.06 -9.12 17.27
N ASN A 81 -2.83 -8.64 17.48
CA ASN A 81 -2.52 -7.22 17.64
C ASN A 81 -1.99 -6.56 16.36
N GLU A 82 -1.82 -7.33 15.27
CA GLU A 82 -1.11 -6.91 14.06
C GLU A 82 -1.85 -7.39 12.80
N ALA A 83 -3.16 -7.14 12.72
CA ALA A 83 -4.00 -7.58 11.60
C ALA A 83 -3.47 -7.14 10.22
N SER A 84 -2.87 -5.96 10.12
CA SER A 84 -2.23 -5.47 8.89
C SER A 84 -1.08 -6.35 8.41
N VAL A 85 -0.30 -6.92 9.34
CA VAL A 85 0.82 -7.81 9.01
C VAL A 85 0.28 -9.11 8.43
N PHE A 86 -0.83 -9.63 8.96
CA PHE A 86 -1.49 -10.81 8.41
C PHE A 86 -2.01 -10.58 6.99
N GLU A 87 -2.67 -9.44 6.74
CA GLU A 87 -3.20 -9.11 5.41
C GLU A 87 -2.07 -8.95 4.38
N HIS A 88 -0.95 -8.33 4.73
CA HIS A 88 0.22 -8.26 3.85
C HIS A 88 0.81 -9.64 3.54
N LEU A 89 0.94 -10.51 4.55
CA LEU A 89 1.41 -11.89 4.35
C LEU A 89 0.46 -12.66 3.42
N LYS A 90 -0.85 -12.58 3.68
CA LYS A 90 -1.91 -13.24 2.90
C LYS A 90 -1.83 -12.81 1.43
N THR A 91 -1.78 -11.51 1.20
CA THR A 91 -1.63 -10.92 -0.14
C THR A 91 -0.36 -11.40 -0.84
N ALA A 92 0.79 -11.33 -0.17
CA ALA A 92 2.07 -11.73 -0.76
C ALA A 92 2.09 -13.20 -1.17
N LEU A 93 1.54 -14.09 -0.32
CA LEU A 93 1.45 -15.53 -0.59
C LEU A 93 0.40 -15.87 -1.64
N ASN A 94 -0.72 -15.16 -1.69
CA ASN A 94 -1.81 -15.45 -2.62
C ASN A 94 -1.39 -15.27 -4.10
N ILE A 95 -0.43 -14.39 -4.38
CA ILE A 95 0.11 -14.19 -5.75
C ILE A 95 0.72 -15.49 -6.32
N PRO A 96 1.76 -16.11 -5.70
CA PRO A 96 2.27 -17.38 -6.18
C PRO A 96 1.26 -18.53 -5.99
N LEU A 97 0.48 -18.55 -4.90
CA LEU A 97 -0.50 -19.61 -4.66
C LEU A 97 -1.57 -19.69 -5.77
N SER A 98 -2.05 -18.55 -6.28
CA SER A 98 -3.10 -18.57 -7.30
C SER A 98 -2.62 -19.07 -8.66
N LEU A 99 -1.32 -18.98 -8.97
CA LEU A 99 -0.73 -19.63 -10.14
C LEU A 99 -0.85 -21.17 -10.06
N LYS A 100 -1.02 -21.71 -8.84
CA LYS A 100 -1.28 -23.13 -8.58
C LYS A 100 -2.74 -23.40 -8.16
N GLY A 101 -3.64 -22.42 -8.30
CA GLY A 101 -5.06 -22.59 -7.99
C GLY A 101 -5.38 -22.63 -6.49
N LEU A 102 -4.53 -22.05 -5.65
CA LEU A 102 -4.68 -21.99 -4.21
C LEU A 102 -4.79 -20.53 -3.72
N THR A 103 -5.40 -20.34 -2.56
CA THR A 103 -5.42 -19.06 -1.84
C THR A 103 -5.54 -19.31 -0.35
N ILE A 104 -5.12 -18.35 0.47
CA ILE A 104 -5.33 -18.35 1.91
C ILE A 104 -6.65 -17.63 2.21
N SER A 105 -7.51 -18.25 3.02
CA SER A 105 -8.73 -17.66 3.56
C SER A 105 -8.47 -16.84 4.83
N ASP A 106 -9.46 -16.07 5.28
CA ASP A 106 -9.33 -15.18 6.44
C ASP A 106 -9.03 -15.91 7.76
N ASN A 107 -9.34 -17.21 7.84
CA ASN A 107 -8.97 -18.06 8.97
C ASN A 107 -7.57 -18.69 8.85
N GLY A 108 -6.76 -18.29 7.87
CA GLY A 108 -5.39 -18.75 7.67
C GLY A 108 -5.23 -20.11 6.99
N ARG A 109 -6.31 -20.70 6.47
CA ARG A 109 -6.29 -22.00 5.78
C ARG A 109 -6.09 -21.85 4.28
N ILE A 110 -5.47 -22.84 3.66
CA ILE A 110 -5.39 -22.91 2.20
C ILE A 110 -6.68 -23.52 1.65
N ILE A 111 -7.29 -22.81 0.71
CA ILE A 111 -8.47 -23.25 -0.04
C ILE A 111 -8.20 -23.19 -1.54
N GLY A 112 -9.01 -23.90 -2.32
CA GLY A 112 -8.97 -23.84 -3.78
C GLY A 112 -9.50 -22.51 -4.32
N THR A 113 -8.94 -22.03 -5.42
CA THR A 113 -9.38 -20.82 -6.14
C THR A 113 -9.19 -20.97 -7.65
N THR A 114 -9.66 -20.00 -8.43
CA THR A 114 -9.42 -19.96 -9.89
C THR A 114 -7.94 -19.74 -10.17
N ILE A 115 -7.36 -20.59 -11.02
CA ILE A 115 -5.95 -20.51 -11.42
C ILE A 115 -5.71 -19.21 -12.20
N SER A 116 -4.72 -18.43 -11.76
CA SER A 116 -4.16 -17.32 -12.54
C SER A 116 -3.19 -17.86 -13.58
N LYS A 117 -3.33 -17.49 -14.85
CA LYS A 117 -2.49 -18.02 -15.94
C LYS A 117 -1.17 -17.29 -16.08
N THR A 118 -1.10 -16.05 -15.59
CA THR A 118 0.08 -15.19 -15.72
C THR A 118 0.40 -14.46 -14.42
N LEU A 119 1.67 -14.08 -14.23
CA LEU A 119 2.07 -13.28 -13.08
C LEU A 119 1.35 -11.92 -13.00
N PRO A 120 1.16 -11.15 -14.09
CA PRO A 120 0.38 -9.92 -14.03
C PRO A 120 -1.07 -10.13 -13.60
N GLU A 121 -1.71 -11.21 -14.05
CA GLU A 121 -3.07 -11.57 -13.62
C GLU A 121 -3.13 -11.90 -12.12
N ALA A 122 -2.18 -12.72 -11.64
CA ALA A 122 -2.07 -13.07 -10.22
C ALA A 122 -1.83 -11.82 -9.36
N LYS A 123 -0.89 -10.95 -9.76
CA LYS A 123 -0.63 -9.68 -9.09
C LYS A 123 -1.88 -8.83 -9.02
N LYS A 124 -2.52 -8.57 -10.16
CA LYS A 124 -3.75 -7.75 -10.24
C LYS A 124 -4.87 -8.28 -9.34
N ARG A 125 -4.95 -9.61 -9.16
CA ARG A 125 -5.97 -10.25 -8.32
C ARG A 125 -5.79 -9.98 -6.82
N PHE A 126 -4.55 -9.87 -6.35
CA PHE A 126 -4.22 -9.63 -4.94
C PHE A 126 -3.53 -8.28 -4.73
N GLU A 127 -3.69 -7.36 -5.69
CA GLU A 127 -3.08 -6.06 -5.63
C GLU A 127 -3.79 -5.21 -4.58
N THR A 128 -3.04 -4.74 -3.58
CA THR A 128 -3.58 -3.83 -2.56
C THR A 128 -3.31 -2.38 -2.97
N LEU A 129 -4.16 -1.47 -2.50
CA LEU A 129 -3.96 -0.04 -2.74
C LEU A 129 -2.59 0.43 -2.20
N ASP A 130 -2.19 0.03 -0.99
CA ASP A 130 -0.88 0.40 -0.41
C ASP A 130 0.30 -0.07 -1.29
N SER A 131 0.28 -1.33 -1.75
CA SER A 131 1.36 -1.86 -2.61
C SER A 131 1.54 -1.05 -3.88
N ARG A 132 0.43 -0.66 -4.53
CA ARG A 132 0.46 0.14 -5.75
C ARG A 132 0.91 1.57 -5.52
N LEU A 133 0.49 2.20 -4.43
CA LEU A 133 0.94 3.55 -4.10
C LEU A 133 2.45 3.58 -3.80
N ARG A 134 3.00 2.55 -3.17
CA ARG A 134 4.45 2.41 -2.93
C ARG A 134 5.22 2.25 -4.24
N GLU A 135 4.76 1.41 -5.16
CA GLU A 135 5.38 1.26 -6.49
C GLU A 135 5.38 2.58 -7.27
N LEU A 136 4.30 3.35 -7.19
CA LEU A 136 4.17 4.67 -7.82
C LEU A 136 4.97 5.78 -7.13
N LYS A 137 5.67 5.49 -6.02
CA LYS A 137 6.44 6.45 -5.22
C LYS A 137 5.59 7.67 -4.80
N ILE A 138 4.38 7.41 -4.33
CA ILE A 138 3.45 8.44 -3.87
C ILE A 138 4.07 9.25 -2.71
N HIS A 139 3.85 10.56 -2.72
CA HIS A 139 4.41 11.48 -1.75
C HIS A 139 4.01 11.08 -0.32
N SER A 140 4.98 11.14 0.60
CA SER A 140 4.84 10.62 1.97
C SER A 140 3.68 11.24 2.76
N GLN A 141 3.36 12.52 2.50
CA GLN A 141 2.20 13.17 3.13
C GLN A 141 0.88 12.48 2.76
N VAL A 142 0.71 11.98 1.53
CA VAL A 142 -0.51 11.26 1.15
C VAL A 142 -0.66 10.01 2.02
N LEU A 143 0.40 9.20 2.09
CA LEU A 143 0.42 7.95 2.87
C LEU A 143 0.17 8.19 4.36
N ARG A 144 0.66 9.31 4.91
CA ARG A 144 0.47 9.70 6.31
C ARG A 144 -0.99 9.95 6.67
N PHE A 145 -1.78 10.53 5.75
CA PHE A 145 -3.15 10.92 6.03
C PHE A 145 -4.18 9.80 5.77
N CYS A 146 -3.81 8.72 5.06
CA CYS A 146 -4.74 7.62 4.78
C CYS A 146 -4.27 6.25 5.28
N THR A 147 -3.33 6.19 6.24
CA THR A 147 -2.71 4.93 6.66
C THR A 147 -3.73 3.89 7.15
N GLN A 148 -4.74 4.29 7.92
CA GLN A 148 -5.76 3.35 8.43
C GLN A 148 -6.70 2.87 7.31
N GLU A 149 -7.05 3.75 6.40
CA GLU A 149 -7.97 3.50 5.29
C GLU A 149 -7.34 2.64 4.21
N LEU A 150 -6.02 2.79 3.98
CA LEU A 150 -5.23 1.91 3.11
C LEU A 150 -5.24 0.47 3.63
N LEU A 151 -5.18 0.28 4.95
CA LEU A 151 -5.24 -1.05 5.58
C LEU A 151 -6.64 -1.68 5.51
N GLN A 152 -7.69 -0.85 5.52
CA GLN A 152 -9.09 -1.30 5.46
C GLN A 152 -9.64 -1.38 4.03
N GLU A 153 -8.81 -1.08 3.02
CA GLU A 153 -9.22 -0.91 1.61
C GLU A 153 -10.42 0.03 1.42
N ASN A 154 -10.55 1.02 2.30
CA ASN A 154 -11.64 1.98 2.26
C ASN A 154 -11.27 3.16 1.36
N TYR A 155 -11.41 2.96 0.05
CA TYR A 155 -10.98 3.90 -0.99
C TYR A 155 -11.58 5.29 -0.84
N PHE A 156 -12.88 5.38 -0.54
CA PHE A 156 -13.55 6.66 -0.34
C PHE A 156 -12.92 7.44 0.81
N HIS A 157 -12.77 6.80 1.97
CA HIS A 157 -12.18 7.44 3.14
C HIS A 157 -10.69 7.75 2.93
N ALA A 158 -9.92 6.86 2.28
CA ALA A 158 -8.51 7.10 1.98
C ALA A 158 -8.32 8.37 1.15
N VAL A 159 -9.11 8.53 0.09
CA VAL A 159 -9.09 9.74 -0.76
C VAL A 159 -9.57 10.95 0.02
N PHE A 160 -10.63 10.81 0.82
CA PHE A 160 -11.17 11.91 1.63
C PHE A 160 -10.14 12.43 2.64
N GLU A 161 -9.51 11.57 3.43
CA GLU A 161 -8.52 11.97 4.43
C GLU A 161 -7.23 12.52 3.78
N ALA A 162 -6.74 11.90 2.72
CA ALA A 162 -5.59 12.42 1.97
C ALA A 162 -5.84 13.85 1.46
N SER A 163 -7.06 14.15 1.00
CA SER A 163 -7.42 15.51 0.57
C SER A 163 -7.33 16.53 1.72
N LYS A 164 -7.70 16.14 2.95
CA LYS A 164 -7.57 17.01 4.13
C LYS A 164 -6.13 17.36 4.43
N GLY A 165 -5.21 16.44 4.19
CA GLY A 165 -3.77 16.63 4.36
C GLY A 165 -3.24 17.82 3.56
N ILE A 166 -3.71 18.01 2.33
CA ILE A 166 -3.34 19.14 1.47
C ILE A 166 -3.80 20.47 2.10
N PHE A 167 -5.06 20.58 2.50
CA PHE A 167 -5.57 21.82 3.09
C PHE A 167 -4.92 22.11 4.45
N HIS A 168 -4.67 21.07 5.24
CA HIS A 168 -3.92 21.21 6.48
C HIS A 168 -2.51 21.76 6.24
N ARG A 169 -1.80 21.21 5.25
CA ARG A 169 -0.47 21.70 4.86
C ARG A 169 -0.48 23.17 4.44
N ILE A 170 -1.45 23.59 3.62
CA ILE A 170 -1.58 24.99 3.20
C ILE A 170 -1.84 25.90 4.40
N ARG A 171 -2.70 25.49 5.34
CA ARG A 171 -2.93 26.25 6.59
C ARG A 171 -1.66 26.37 7.44
N LEU A 172 -0.86 25.31 7.57
CA LEU A 172 0.42 25.38 8.28
C LEU A 172 1.40 26.35 7.60
N LEU A 173 1.39 26.40 6.26
CA LEU A 173 2.23 27.31 5.49
C LEU A 173 1.79 28.78 5.64
N THR A 174 0.49 29.05 5.70
CA THR A 174 -0.06 30.41 5.60
C THR A 174 -0.56 31.01 6.91
N GLY A 175 -0.88 30.18 7.89
CA GLY A 175 -1.61 30.59 9.10
C GLY A 175 -3.09 30.87 8.88
N SER A 176 -3.65 30.58 7.69
CA SER A 176 -5.06 30.80 7.40
C SER A 176 -5.97 29.82 8.18
N SER A 177 -7.16 30.29 8.56
CA SER A 177 -8.22 29.49 9.18
C SER A 177 -9.27 28.98 8.16
N MET A 178 -9.13 29.31 6.88
CA MET A 178 -10.07 28.89 5.83
C MET A 178 -9.89 27.41 5.47
N ASP A 179 -10.85 26.84 4.72
CA ASP A 179 -10.79 25.45 4.25
C ASP A 179 -11.19 25.30 2.78
N SER A 180 -10.80 24.17 2.18
CA SER A 180 -11.17 23.76 0.83
C SER A 180 -10.87 24.85 -0.23
N ALA A 181 -11.75 25.04 -1.22
CA ALA A 181 -11.58 26.00 -2.31
C ALA A 181 -11.35 27.43 -1.80
N SER A 182 -12.05 27.84 -0.74
CA SER A 182 -11.94 29.19 -0.18
C SER A 182 -10.55 29.50 0.38
N LEU A 183 -9.88 28.51 0.97
CA LEU A 183 -8.48 28.61 1.41
C LEU A 183 -7.54 28.82 0.22
N ILE A 184 -7.74 28.05 -0.86
CA ILE A 184 -6.91 28.13 -2.07
C ILE A 184 -7.09 29.47 -2.75
N ASP A 185 -8.33 29.94 -2.90
CA ASP A 185 -8.61 31.24 -3.52
C ASP A 185 -8.03 32.41 -2.74
N GLN A 186 -8.00 32.31 -1.41
CA GLN A 186 -7.35 33.31 -0.57
C GLN A 186 -5.83 33.28 -0.74
N CYS A 187 -5.21 32.11 -0.68
CA CYS A 187 -3.76 31.97 -0.59
C CYS A 187 -3.04 32.16 -1.93
N PHE A 188 -3.70 31.79 -3.03
CA PHE A 188 -3.09 31.72 -4.37
C PHE A 188 -3.57 32.84 -5.32
N LYS A 189 -3.82 34.05 -4.79
CA LYS A 189 -4.17 35.20 -5.66
C LYS A 189 -2.97 35.62 -6.49
N LEU A 190 -3.22 36.09 -7.72
CA LEU A 190 -2.14 36.55 -8.61
C LEU A 190 -1.60 37.93 -8.21
N LYS A 191 -2.51 38.85 -7.81
CA LYS A 191 -2.16 40.23 -7.45
C LYS A 191 -1.56 40.35 -6.04
N GLU A 192 -1.97 39.48 -5.13
CA GLU A 192 -1.58 39.50 -3.72
C GLU A 192 -1.42 38.06 -3.21
N PRO A 193 -0.38 37.33 -3.66
CA PRO A 193 -0.14 35.96 -3.26
C PRO A 193 0.29 35.86 -1.79
N ILE A 194 -0.30 34.91 -1.04
CA ILE A 194 0.20 34.52 0.29
C ILE A 194 1.22 33.38 0.15
N VAL A 195 0.99 32.49 -0.82
CA VAL A 195 1.91 31.41 -1.17
C VAL A 195 2.51 31.70 -2.53
N ILE A 196 3.80 31.46 -2.69
CA ILE A 196 4.49 31.57 -3.99
C ILE A 196 5.31 30.32 -4.27
N ILE A 197 5.48 29.99 -5.55
CA ILE A 197 6.43 28.96 -5.99
C ILE A 197 7.83 29.57 -5.88
N ASN A 198 8.77 28.84 -5.29
CA ASN A 198 10.14 29.31 -5.09
C ASN A 198 10.77 29.73 -6.42
N GLY A 199 11.30 30.95 -6.47
CA GLY A 199 11.90 31.53 -7.67
C GLY A 199 10.92 32.08 -8.72
N ASN A 200 9.60 31.88 -8.56
CA ASN A 200 8.59 32.42 -9.44
C ASN A 200 8.16 33.82 -8.96
N LYS A 201 8.41 34.86 -9.76
CA LYS A 201 8.11 36.27 -9.41
C LYS A 201 6.77 36.76 -9.96
N LEU A 202 6.02 35.90 -10.67
CA LEU A 202 4.75 36.23 -11.34
C LEU A 202 4.84 37.39 -12.35
N GLN A 203 6.03 37.68 -12.88
CA GLN A 203 6.27 38.80 -13.80
C GLN A 203 5.95 38.40 -15.24
N THR A 204 6.29 37.18 -15.63
CA THR A 204 6.11 36.67 -16.99
C THR A 204 4.81 35.88 -17.14
N LEU A 205 4.32 35.77 -18.38
CA LEU A 205 3.14 34.96 -18.67
C LEU A 205 3.35 33.47 -18.33
N ASN A 206 4.57 32.96 -18.47
CA ASN A 206 4.92 31.58 -18.13
C ASN A 206 4.83 31.35 -16.62
N GLU A 207 5.48 32.21 -15.82
CA GLU A 207 5.41 32.17 -14.36
C GLU A 207 3.96 32.22 -13.84
N GLN A 208 3.14 33.12 -14.39
CA GLN A 208 1.74 33.23 -14.04
C GLN A 208 0.94 31.98 -14.45
N SER A 209 1.30 31.34 -15.56
CA SER A 209 0.64 30.13 -16.05
C SER A 209 0.95 28.92 -15.16
N GLU A 210 2.20 28.72 -14.77
CA GLU A 210 2.62 27.69 -13.82
C GLU A 210 1.90 27.85 -12.47
N TYR A 211 1.88 29.08 -11.96
CA TYR A 211 1.21 29.40 -10.70
C TYR A 211 -0.31 29.15 -10.75
N LYS A 212 -0.95 29.53 -11.87
CA LYS A 212 -2.37 29.20 -12.11
C LYS A 212 -2.57 27.69 -12.23
N GLY A 213 -1.64 26.96 -12.83
CA GLY A 213 -1.67 25.50 -12.93
C GLY A 213 -1.74 24.84 -11.54
N LEU A 214 -0.84 25.24 -10.63
CA LEU A 214 -0.88 24.78 -9.24
C LEU A 214 -2.19 25.15 -8.54
N LYS A 215 -2.64 26.41 -8.67
CA LYS A 215 -3.92 26.85 -8.10
C LYS A 215 -5.09 25.98 -8.58
N ASN A 216 -5.17 25.72 -9.88
CA ASN A 216 -6.26 24.98 -10.49
C ASN A 216 -6.23 23.49 -10.12
N LEU A 217 -5.04 22.90 -9.97
CA LEU A 217 -4.88 21.55 -9.43
C LEU A 217 -5.45 21.44 -8.01
N LEU A 218 -5.09 22.38 -7.13
CA LEU A 218 -5.58 22.40 -5.75
C LEU A 218 -7.10 22.60 -5.70
N LEU A 219 -7.65 23.50 -6.52
CA LEU A 219 -9.11 23.70 -6.63
C LEU A 219 -9.83 22.46 -7.14
N THR A 220 -9.24 21.74 -8.10
CA THR A 220 -9.79 20.47 -8.60
C THR A 220 -9.91 19.46 -7.48
N ILE A 221 -8.85 19.29 -6.68
CA ILE A 221 -8.85 18.40 -5.52
C ILE A 221 -9.91 18.82 -4.48
N ALA A 222 -10.05 20.12 -4.22
CA ALA A 222 -11.05 20.66 -3.30
C ALA A 222 -12.49 20.37 -3.76
N HIS A 223 -12.77 20.57 -5.05
CA HIS A 223 -14.13 20.35 -5.57
C HIS A 223 -14.48 18.86 -5.68
N LEU A 224 -13.54 18.01 -6.08
CA LEU A 224 -13.79 16.58 -6.29
C LEU A 224 -13.83 15.79 -4.99
N TYR A 225 -12.88 16.03 -4.07
CA TYR A 225 -12.62 15.10 -2.98
C TYR A 225 -12.98 15.63 -1.59
N ARG A 226 -13.14 16.95 -1.41
CA ARG A 226 -13.46 17.53 -0.09
C ARG A 226 -14.96 17.64 0.18
N ASN A 227 -15.80 17.65 -0.86
CA ASN A 227 -17.21 18.01 -0.73
C ASN A 227 -18.09 16.78 -0.43
N SER A 228 -18.23 16.44 0.86
CA SER A 228 -18.79 15.18 1.37
C SER A 228 -20.32 15.14 1.56
N LYS A 229 -21.13 15.94 0.85
CA LYS A 229 -22.58 15.86 1.02
C LYS A 229 -23.17 14.66 0.27
N ALA A 230 -23.24 13.55 0.99
CA ALA A 230 -23.77 12.22 0.64
C ALA A 230 -25.23 12.14 0.16
N HIS A 231 -25.86 13.25 -0.28
CA HIS A 231 -27.26 13.25 -0.74
C HIS A 231 -27.55 13.97 -2.05
N LYS A 232 -26.56 14.45 -2.82
CA LYS A 232 -26.82 14.92 -4.19
C LYS A 232 -25.70 14.49 -5.12
N LEU A 233 -26.05 13.58 -6.03
CA LEU A 233 -25.30 13.11 -7.21
C LEU A 233 -23.79 12.90 -6.97
N LYS A 234 -23.41 11.64 -6.73
CA LYS A 234 -22.02 11.16 -6.69
C LYS A 234 -21.29 11.50 -8.01
N TYR A 235 -20.69 12.69 -8.11
CA TYR A 235 -19.86 13.00 -9.28
C TYR A 235 -18.54 12.21 -9.27
N TYR A 236 -18.03 11.84 -8.10
CA TYR A 236 -16.89 10.94 -7.96
C TYR A 236 -17.00 10.10 -6.68
N ASN A 237 -17.11 8.79 -6.84
CA ASN A 237 -16.99 7.81 -5.77
C ASN A 237 -15.95 6.80 -6.24
N PRO A 238 -14.76 6.72 -5.63
CA PRO A 238 -13.77 5.73 -6.03
C PRO A 238 -14.28 4.34 -5.64
N ASP A 239 -14.98 3.68 -6.57
CA ASP A 239 -15.51 2.33 -6.40
C ASP A 239 -14.46 1.28 -6.78
N SER A 240 -13.38 1.69 -7.43
CA SER A 240 -12.25 0.83 -7.79
C SER A 240 -10.92 1.31 -7.21
N ILE A 241 -9.99 0.36 -7.05
CA ILE A 241 -8.59 0.64 -6.69
C ILE A 241 -7.94 1.64 -7.67
N ASN A 242 -8.27 1.59 -8.96
CA ASN A 242 -7.71 2.49 -9.97
C ASN A 242 -8.19 3.94 -9.79
N ASP A 243 -9.45 4.13 -9.37
CA ASP A 243 -9.97 5.45 -9.05
C ASP A 243 -9.23 6.03 -7.84
N ALA A 244 -9.07 5.22 -6.78
CA ALA A 244 -8.30 5.61 -5.60
C ALA A 244 -6.86 5.97 -5.95
N ILE A 245 -6.17 5.15 -6.75
CA ILE A 245 -4.81 5.41 -7.23
C ILE A 245 -4.76 6.73 -8.01
N THR A 246 -5.71 6.98 -8.91
CA THR A 246 -5.75 8.20 -9.72
C THR A 246 -5.87 9.43 -8.83
N ALA A 247 -6.81 9.42 -7.88
CA ALA A 247 -7.01 10.52 -6.94
C ALA A 247 -5.77 10.76 -6.05
N LEU A 248 -5.20 9.70 -5.47
CA LEU A 248 -4.03 9.79 -4.59
C LEU A 248 -2.77 10.20 -5.35
N THR A 249 -2.64 9.84 -6.63
CA THR A 249 -1.56 10.32 -7.51
C THR A 249 -1.68 11.81 -7.79
N LEU A 250 -2.90 12.31 -8.02
CA LEU A 250 -3.15 13.74 -8.19
C LEU A 250 -2.78 14.53 -6.91
N MET A 251 -3.14 14.00 -5.75
CA MET A 251 -2.77 14.58 -4.45
C MET A 251 -1.26 14.52 -4.19
N SER A 252 -0.60 13.45 -4.63
CA SER A 252 0.86 13.32 -4.60
C SER A 252 1.53 14.43 -5.41
N LEU A 253 1.07 14.67 -6.64
CA LEU A 253 1.55 15.77 -7.48
C LEU A 253 1.35 17.14 -6.79
N ALA A 254 0.18 17.37 -6.18
CA ALA A 254 -0.07 18.60 -5.45
C ALA A 254 0.90 18.79 -4.28
N HIS A 255 1.19 17.73 -3.51
CA HIS A 255 2.18 17.81 -2.45
C HIS A 255 3.59 18.10 -2.97
N ASN A 256 4.03 17.44 -4.05
CA ASN A 256 5.33 17.67 -4.69
C ASN A 256 5.49 19.14 -5.13
N LEU A 257 4.45 19.73 -5.71
CA LEU A 257 4.47 21.15 -6.10
C LEU A 257 4.49 22.07 -4.86
N LEU A 258 3.76 21.71 -3.80
CA LEU A 258 3.77 22.43 -2.53
C LEU A 258 5.09 22.32 -1.76
N ASP A 259 5.94 21.33 -2.03
CA ASP A 259 7.30 21.26 -1.47
C ASP A 259 8.16 22.44 -1.92
N ASN A 260 7.89 22.95 -3.12
CA ASN A 260 8.60 24.08 -3.71
C ASN A 260 7.87 25.41 -3.50
N CYS A 261 7.02 25.50 -2.47
CA CYS A 261 6.26 26.71 -2.17
C CYS A 261 6.64 27.31 -0.82
N THR A 262 6.64 28.63 -0.74
CA THR A 262 6.91 29.39 0.48
C THR A 262 5.84 30.43 0.75
N ASN A 263 5.74 30.88 2.00
CA ASN A 263 4.89 31.99 2.37
C ASN A 263 5.59 33.30 2.00
N THR A 264 4.90 34.21 1.33
CA THR A 264 5.47 35.50 0.89
C THR A 264 5.91 36.40 2.05
N ARG A 265 5.35 36.20 3.26
CA ARG A 265 5.76 36.89 4.49
C ARG A 265 7.00 36.29 5.17
N ARG A 266 7.54 35.18 4.65
CA ARG A 266 8.74 34.49 5.16
C ARG A 266 9.90 34.52 4.16
N LEU A 267 9.82 35.40 3.16
CA LEU A 267 10.93 35.66 2.24
C LEU A 267 11.92 36.60 2.95
N ASP A 268 12.75 36.03 3.81
CA ASP A 268 13.97 36.65 4.35
C ASP A 268 15.20 36.04 3.67
#